data_AF-A0A7J5EHF7-F1
#
_entry.id   AF-A0A7J5EHF7-F1
#
_cell.length_a   1.000
_cell.length_b   1.000
_cell.length_c   1.000
_cell.angle_alpha   90.00
_cell.angle_beta   90.00
_cell.angle_gamma   90.00
#
_symmetry.space_group_name_H-M   'P 1'
#
loop_
_entity.id
_entity.type
_entity.pdbx_description
1 polymer ?
#
loop_
_entity_poly.entity_id
_entity_poly.type
_entity_poly.pdbx_seq_one_letter_code
_entity_poly.pdbx_strand_id
1 'polypeptide(L)'
;MRREARTPRARRHDANVGRILDAATEMVAAEGLAALSMARLADAVDYTPGALYRYVESKDALLAKMVERILGDVRAKLEEAVAEATARRSPLARVAALVGA
;
A
#
# COMPACT_ATOMS: atom_id res chain seq x y z
N MET A 1 3.81 -0.63 -25.87
CA MET A 1 3.80 0.77 -25.39
C MET A 1 5.03 0.99 -24.52
N ARG A 2 5.97 1.86 -24.91
CA ARG A 2 7.10 2.21 -24.06
C ARG A 2 6.55 3.00 -22.87
N ARG A 3 6.70 2.50 -21.63
CA ARG A 3 6.45 3.31 -20.43
C ARG A 3 7.41 4.49 -20.49
N GLU A 4 6.91 5.70 -20.71
CA GLU A 4 7.74 6.91 -20.58
C GLU A 4 8.37 6.92 -19.19
N ALA A 5 9.69 7.13 -19.14
CA ALA A 5 10.42 7.14 -17.88
C ALA A 5 9.95 8.35 -17.05
N ARG A 6 9.26 8.10 -15.93
CA ARG A 6 8.81 9.14 -14.99
C ARG A 6 9.97 10.08 -14.63
N THR A 7 9.71 11.38 -14.53
CA THR A 7 10.73 12.37 -14.14
C THR A 7 11.27 12.10 -12.72
N PRO A 8 12.51 12.54 -12.39
CA PRO A 8 13.04 12.40 -11.03
C PRO A 8 12.19 13.06 -9.93
N ARG A 9 11.43 14.11 -10.28
CA ARG A 9 10.48 14.76 -9.36
C ARG A 9 9.28 13.85 -9.09
N ALA A 10 8.68 13.25 -10.11
CA ALA A 10 7.54 12.34 -9.96
C ALA A 10 7.92 11.13 -9.10
N ARG A 11 9.11 10.53 -9.33
CA ARG A 11 9.57 9.40 -8.51
C ARG A 11 9.75 9.74 -7.03
N ARG A 12 10.27 10.94 -6.72
CA ARG A 12 10.39 11.41 -5.34
C ARG A 12 9.03 11.65 -4.69
N HIS A 13 8.09 12.21 -5.45
CA HIS A 13 6.71 12.38 -4.98
C HIS A 13 6.07 11.02 -4.65
N ASP A 14 6.15 10.06 -5.57
CA ASP A 14 5.63 8.70 -5.36
C ASP A 14 6.26 7.99 -4.15
N ALA A 15 7.57 8.15 -3.96
CA ALA A 15 8.28 7.61 -2.80
C ALA A 15 7.79 8.22 -1.48
N ASN A 16 7.52 9.53 -1.46
CA ASN A 16 6.99 10.21 -0.28
C ASN A 16 5.54 9.80 0.00
N VAL A 17 4.70 9.65 -1.04
CA VAL A 17 3.35 9.09 -0.89
C VAL A 17 3.42 7.68 -0.31
N GLY A 18 4.35 6.85 -0.77
CA GLY A 18 4.60 5.51 -0.20
C GLY A 18 4.87 5.56 1.31
N ARG A 19 5.83 6.40 1.74
CA ARG A 19 6.16 6.59 3.17
C ARG A 19 4.97 7.05 4.01
N ILE A 20 4.14 7.95 3.48
CA ILE A 20 2.92 8.40 4.14
C ILE A 20 1.93 7.25 4.32
N LEU A 21 1.74 6.43 3.29
CA LEU A 21 0.86 5.26 3.36
C LEU A 21 1.40 4.19 4.31
N ASP A 22 2.71 3.99 4.36
CA ASP A 22 3.37 3.07 5.32
C ASP A 22 3.06 3.50 6.75
N ALA A 23 3.37 4.74 7.11
CA ALA A 23 3.13 5.28 8.44
C ALA A 23 1.64 5.23 8.83
N ALA A 24 0.74 5.59 7.92
CA ALA A 24 -0.69 5.50 8.17
C ALA A 24 -1.17 4.05 8.38
N THR A 25 -0.61 3.09 7.64
CA THR A 25 -0.94 1.67 7.80
C THR A 25 -0.44 1.14 9.14
N GLU A 26 0.77 1.50 9.54
CA GLU A 26 1.34 1.13 10.84
C GLU A 26 0.52 1.69 12.00
N MET A 27 0.12 2.97 11.94
CA MET A 27 -0.75 3.58 12.93
C MET A 27 -2.10 2.85 13.06
N VAL A 28 -2.75 2.55 11.93
CA VAL A 28 -4.03 1.84 11.94
C VAL A 28 -3.89 0.41 12.44
N ALA A 29 -2.79 -0.28 12.10
CA ALA A 29 -2.53 -1.63 12.57
C ALA A 29 -2.27 -1.68 14.09
N ALA A 30 -1.60 -0.67 14.64
CA ALA A 30 -1.25 -0.62 16.07
C ALA A 30 -2.39 -0.10 16.96
N GLU A 31 -3.08 0.96 16.52
CA GLU A 31 -4.02 1.73 17.37
C GLU A 31 -5.45 1.74 16.83
N GLY A 32 -5.68 1.15 15.66
CA GLY A 32 -6.97 1.16 14.98
C GLY A 32 -7.24 2.46 14.21
N LEU A 33 -8.30 2.43 13.39
CA LEU A 33 -8.65 3.52 12.47
C LEU A 33 -9.02 4.84 13.19
N ALA A 34 -9.57 4.75 14.41
CA ALA A 34 -9.97 5.91 15.19
C ALA A 34 -8.78 6.79 15.61
N ALA A 35 -7.60 6.18 15.79
CA ALA A 35 -6.38 6.89 16.19
C ALA A 35 -5.72 7.67 15.03
N LEU A 36 -6.10 7.37 13.77
CA LEU A 36 -5.55 8.03 12.61
C LEU A 36 -6.08 9.47 12.48
N SER A 37 -5.22 10.45 12.68
CA SER A 37 -5.49 11.87 12.40
C SER A 37 -4.43 12.45 11.47
N MET A 38 -4.81 13.44 10.66
CA MET A 38 -3.87 14.09 9.73
C MET A 38 -2.71 14.77 10.46
N ALA A 39 -2.96 15.32 11.65
CA ALA A 39 -1.92 15.96 12.46
C ALA A 39 -0.90 14.95 13.00
N ARG A 40 -1.36 13.83 13.57
CA ARG A 40 -0.46 12.76 14.06
C ARG A 40 0.31 12.11 12.91
N LEU A 41 -0.35 11.89 11.78
CA LEU A 41 0.32 11.34 10.61
C LEU A 41 1.40 12.29 10.09
N ALA A 42 1.13 13.60 10.06
CA ALA A 42 2.11 14.58 9.63
C ALA A 42 3.33 14.58 10.55
N ASP A 43 3.11 14.54 11.87
CA ASP A 43 4.18 14.42 12.88
C ASP A 43 5.00 13.14 12.69
N ALA A 44 4.34 12.00 12.50
CA ALA A 44 4.99 10.71 12.30
C ALA A 44 5.89 10.64 11.06
N VAL A 45 5.64 11.47 10.04
CA VAL A 45 6.43 11.52 8.80
C VAL A 45 7.27 12.80 8.67
N ASP A 46 7.45 13.52 9.77
CA ASP A 46 8.24 14.76 9.85
C ASP A 46 7.79 15.86 8.86
N TYR A 47 6.46 15.99 8.71
CA TYR A 47 5.81 17.03 7.90
C TYR A 47 4.94 17.94 8.75
N THR A 48 4.80 19.19 8.30
CA THR A 48 3.70 20.03 8.77
C THR A 48 2.37 19.51 8.20
N PRO A 49 1.23 19.74 8.88
CA PRO A 49 -0.07 19.36 8.33
C PRO A 49 -0.32 19.91 6.91
N GLY A 50 0.02 21.19 6.67
CA GLY A 50 -0.09 21.80 5.34
C GLY A 50 0.83 21.17 4.29
N ALA A 51 1.99 20.65 4.69
CA ALA A 51 2.88 19.91 3.80
C ALA A 51 2.33 18.53 3.44
N LEU A 52 1.71 17.84 4.39
CA LEU A 52 1.08 16.54 4.18
C LEU A 52 -0.04 16.62 3.13
N TYR A 53 -0.84 17.69 3.17
CA TYR A 53 -1.92 17.91 2.20
C TYR A 53 -1.46 18.04 0.73
N ARG A 54 -0.16 18.26 0.47
CA ARG A 54 0.39 18.23 -0.90
C ARG A 54 0.55 16.82 -1.47
N TYR A 55 0.44 15.79 -0.64
CA TYR A 55 0.55 14.38 -1.01
C TYR A 55 -0.79 13.65 -0.89
N VAL A 56 -1.63 14.05 0.06
CA VAL A 56 -2.94 13.46 0.33
C VAL A 56 -3.95 14.57 0.63
N GLU A 57 -4.94 14.74 -0.24
CA GLU A 57 -5.86 15.89 -0.21
C GLU A 57 -6.80 15.89 1.01
N SER A 58 -7.10 14.72 1.56
CA SER A 58 -7.96 14.55 2.72
C SER A 58 -7.69 13.22 3.44
N LYS A 59 -8.27 13.04 4.63
CA LYS A 59 -8.26 11.75 5.33
C LYS A 59 -8.95 10.67 4.49
N ASP A 60 -10.04 11.00 3.82
CA ASP A 60 -10.75 10.03 2.97
C ASP A 60 -9.92 9.64 1.75
N ALA A 61 -9.21 10.59 1.13
CA ALA A 61 -8.30 10.31 0.02
C ALA A 61 -7.11 9.44 0.46
N LEU A 62 -6.59 9.67 1.67
CA LEU A 62 -5.59 8.80 2.29
C LEU A 62 -6.14 7.38 2.47
N LEU A 63 -7.34 7.23 3.04
CA LEU A 63 -7.96 5.92 3.26
C LEU A 63 -8.23 5.18 1.96
N ALA A 64 -8.72 5.87 0.93
CA ALA A 64 -8.92 5.28 -0.39
C ALA A 64 -7.60 4.73 -0.95
N LYS A 65 -6.51 5.51 -0.88
CA LYS A 65 -5.17 5.06 -1.31
C LYS A 65 -4.64 3.89 -0.49
N MET A 66 -4.90 3.86 0.82
CA MET A 66 -4.54 2.72 1.68
C MET A 66 -5.26 1.46 1.23
N VAL A 67 -6.58 1.53 0.99
CA VAL A 67 -7.38 0.40 0.51
C VAL A 67 -6.90 -0.07 -0.87
N GLU A 68 -6.68 0.85 -1.80
CA GLU A 68 -6.15 0.54 -3.14
C GLU A 68 -4.82 -0.22 -3.06
N ARG A 69 -3.92 0.23 -2.18
CA ARG A 69 -2.62 -0.41 -1.97
C ARG A 69 -2.79 -1.81 -1.37
N ILE A 70 -3.58 -1.96 -0.31
CA ILE A 70 -3.81 -3.25 0.33
C ILE A 70 -4.42 -4.25 -0.66
N LEU A 71 -5.44 -3.84 -1.42
CA LEU A 71 -6.05 -4.68 -2.46
C LEU A 71 -5.06 -5.00 -3.59
N GLY A 72 -4.16 -4.07 -3.92
CA GLY A 72 -3.06 -4.30 -4.84
C GLY A 72 -2.10 -5.38 -4.35
N ASP A 73 -1.69 -5.32 -3.09
CA ASP A 73 -0.77 -6.28 -2.47
C ASP A 73 -1.42 -7.66 -2.32
N VAL A 74 -2.70 -7.71 -1.93
CA VAL A 74 -3.49 -8.97 -1.88
C VAL A 74 -3.60 -9.58 -3.28
N ARG A 75 -3.91 -8.77 -4.29
CA ARG A 75 -3.97 -9.25 -5.68
C ARG A 75 -2.64 -9.81 -6.15
N ALA A 76 -1.54 -9.11 -5.90
CA ALA A 76 -0.20 -9.57 -6.29
C ALA A 76 0.15 -10.92 -5.63
N LYS A 77 -0.10 -11.06 -4.33
CA LYS A 77 0.11 -12.33 -3.60
C LYS A 77 -0.78 -13.45 -4.15
N LEU A 78 -2.03 -13.15 -4.51
CA LEU A 78 -2.93 -14.13 -5.10
C LEU A 78 -2.45 -14.56 -6.49
N GLU A 79 -2.00 -13.63 -7.33
CA GLU A 79 -1.43 -13.92 -8.64
C GLU A 79 -0.20 -14.83 -8.53
N GLU A 80 0.70 -14.57 -7.57
CA GLU A 80 1.85 -15.40 -7.26
C GLU A 80 1.42 -16.82 -6.81
N ALA A 81 0.48 -16.91 -5.86
CA ALA A 81 -0.02 -18.19 -5.36
C ALA A 81 -0.70 -19.02 -6.45
N VAL A 82 -1.47 -18.37 -7.35
CA VAL A 82 -2.12 -19.03 -8.50
C VAL A 82 -1.08 -19.51 -9.52
N ALA A 83 -0.07 -18.71 -9.83
CA ALA A 83 1.02 -19.10 -10.72
C ALA A 83 1.77 -20.32 -10.15
N GLU A 84 2.04 -20.32 -8.84
CA GLU A 84 2.71 -21.44 -8.17
C GLU A 84 1.80 -22.69 -8.10
N ALA A 85 0.50 -22.52 -7.89
CA ALA A 85 -0.46 -23.62 -7.90
C ALA A 85 -0.55 -24.27 -9.29
N THR A 86 -0.66 -23.48 -10.35
CA THR A 86 -0.79 -23.99 -11.73
C THR A 86 0.47 -24.73 -12.20
N ALA A 87 1.65 -24.40 -11.68
CA ALA A 87 2.89 -25.14 -11.93
C ALA A 87 2.93 -26.54 -11.28
N ARG A 88 2.08 -26.82 -10.29
CA ARG A 88 2.08 -28.10 -9.56
C ARG A 88 1.15 -29.14 -10.19
N ARG A 89 1.68 -30.37 -10.33
CA ARG A 89 0.95 -31.51 -10.93
C ARG A 89 -0.17 -32.05 -10.05
N SER A 90 0.04 -32.13 -8.74
CA SER A 90 -0.93 -32.72 -7.80
C SER A 90 -2.04 -31.73 -7.40
N PRO A 91 -3.34 -32.11 -7.46
CA PRO A 91 -4.44 -31.28 -6.98
C PRO A 91 -4.29 -30.78 -5.54
N LEU A 92 -3.84 -31.64 -4.62
CA LEU A 92 -3.61 -31.24 -3.22
C LEU A 92 -2.50 -30.20 -3.09
N ALA A 93 -1.44 -30.33 -3.90
CA ALA A 93 -0.33 -29.39 -3.89
C ALA A 93 -0.74 -28.01 -4.44
N ARG A 94 -1.74 -27.94 -5.33
CA ARG A 94 -2.33 -26.68 -5.80
C ARG A 94 -3.14 -25.99 -4.72
N VAL A 95 -3.93 -26.74 -3.96
CA VAL A 95 -4.69 -26.18 -2.84
C VAL A 95 -3.73 -25.64 -1.79
N ALA A 96 -2.71 -26.41 -1.40
CA ALA A 96 -1.71 -25.99 -0.41
C ALA A 96 -1.02 -24.65 -0.77
N ALA A 97 -0.73 -24.44 -2.05
CA ALA A 97 -0.17 -23.19 -2.57
C ALA A 97 -1.06 -21.95 -2.35
N LEU A 98 -2.38 -22.14 -2.47
CA LEU A 98 -3.36 -21.05 -2.39
C LEU A 98 -3.70 -20.65 -0.95
N VAL A 99 -3.61 -21.59 0.00
CA VAL A 99 -3.94 -21.32 1.40
C VAL A 99 -2.78 -20.71 2.19
N GLY A 100 -1.58 -20.63 1.59
CA GLY A 100 -0.36 -20.18 2.27
C GLY A 100 -0.01 -21.12 3.43
N ALA A 101 0.64 -22.24 3.11
CA ALA A 101 1.26 -23.10 4.12
C ALA A 101 2.62 -22.54 4.55
#